data_AF-A0A4S2FB32-F1
#
_entry.id   AF-A0A4S2FB32-F1
#
_cell.length_a   1.000
_cell.length_b   1.000
_cell.length_c   1.000
_cell.angle_alpha   90.00
_cell.angle_beta   90.00
_cell.angle_gamma   90.00
#
_symmetry.space_group_name_H-M   'P 1'
#
loop_
_entity.id
_entity.type
_entity.pdbx_description
1 polymer ?
#
loop_
_entity_poly.entity_id
_entity_poly.type
_entity_poly.pdbx_seq_one_letter_code
_entity_poly.pdbx_strand_id
1 'polypeptide(L)'
;MSQIEILSCEQALRALGEGEVARMVEQPILVRQKEDKLLTVHPNWHAALSVPEFRALFPTMHFRVVAREDGIDEAKDADYYAWRSKYL
;
A
#
# COMPACT_ATOMS: atom_id res chain seq x y z
N MET A 1 -20.60 14.68 5.15
CA MET A 1 -19.97 13.69 6.04
C MET A 1 -19.61 12.49 5.19
N SER A 2 -18.36 12.39 4.73
CA SER A 2 -17.94 11.27 3.90
C SER A 2 -17.83 10.03 4.79
N GLN A 3 -18.68 9.04 4.57
CA GLN A 3 -18.56 7.74 5.23
C GLN A 3 -17.17 7.18 4.92
N ILE A 4 -16.37 6.92 5.95
CA ILE A 4 -15.12 6.18 5.79
C ILE A 4 -15.53 4.72 5.62
N GLU A 5 -15.59 4.26 4.38
CA GLU A 5 -15.89 2.87 4.07
C GLU A 5 -14.68 2.00 4.44
N ILE A 6 -14.90 1.07 5.39
CA ILE A 6 -13.90 0.08 5.78
C ILE A 6 -14.06 -1.12 4.85
N LEU A 7 -13.02 -1.39 4.08
CA LEU A 7 -12.93 -2.45 3.09
C LEU A 7 -12.20 -3.67 3.64
N SER A 8 -12.67 -4.85 3.28
CA SER A 8 -11.91 -6.10 3.41
C SER A 8 -10.71 -6.13 2.46
N CYS A 9 -9.76 -7.05 2.67
CA CYS A 9 -8.61 -7.24 1.78
C CYS A 9 -9.00 -7.39 0.30
N GLU A 10 -10.04 -8.18 -0.02
CA GLU A 10 -10.50 -8.35 -1.41
C GLU A 10 -11.12 -7.08 -2.00
N GLN A 11 -11.86 -6.32 -1.21
CA GLN A 11 -12.41 -5.03 -1.66
C GLN A 11 -11.30 -4.00 -1.85
N ALA A 12 -10.31 -3.99 -0.98
CA ALA A 12 -9.13 -3.13 -1.10
C ALA A 12 -8.34 -3.44 -2.37
N LEU A 13 -8.12 -4.72 -2.69
CA LEU A 13 -7.45 -5.15 -3.93
C LEU A 13 -8.19 -4.67 -5.19
N ARG A 14 -9.52 -4.67 -5.18
CA ARG A 14 -10.32 -4.13 -6.30
C ARG A 14 -10.11 -2.62 -6.44
N ALA A 15 -10.22 -1.87 -5.35
CA ALA A 15 -9.99 -0.43 -5.36
C ALA A 15 -8.56 -0.09 -5.83
N LEU A 16 -7.56 -0.83 -5.36
CA LEU A 16 -6.17 -0.70 -5.81
C LEU A 16 -6.03 -0.94 -7.32
N GLY A 17 -6.75 -1.91 -7.88
CA GLY A 17 -6.82 -2.18 -9.31
C GLY A 17 -7.47 -1.07 -10.14
N GLU A 18 -8.34 -0.27 -9.52
CA GLU A 18 -8.95 0.92 -10.12
C GLU A 18 -8.03 2.16 -10.03
N GLY A 19 -6.85 2.02 -9.41
CA GLY A 19 -5.87 3.09 -9.25
C GLY A 19 -6.09 3.95 -8.00
N GLU A 20 -6.92 3.48 -7.06
CA GLU A 20 -7.09 4.09 -5.75
C GLU A 20 -5.91 3.78 -4.82
N VAL A 21 -5.83 4.52 -3.71
CA VAL A 21 -4.86 4.28 -2.64
C VAL A 21 -5.60 3.78 -1.42
N ALA A 22 -5.11 2.70 -0.82
CA ALA A 22 -5.69 2.11 0.37
C ALA A 22 -4.76 2.31 1.57
N ARG A 23 -5.30 2.70 2.72
CA ARG A 23 -4.59 2.73 3.99
C ARG A 23 -5.11 1.63 4.90
N MET A 24 -4.21 0.86 5.50
CA MET A 24 -4.59 -0.14 6.50
C MET A 24 -5.12 0.55 7.75
N VAL A 25 -6.13 -0.04 8.38
CA VAL A 25 -6.75 0.53 9.59
C VAL A 25 -5.91 0.21 10.83
N GLU A 26 -5.36 -0.99 10.89
CA GLU A 26 -4.63 -1.52 12.04
C GLU A 26 -3.19 -1.02 12.12
N GLN A 27 -2.62 -0.63 10.98
CA GLN A 27 -1.22 -0.23 10.87
C GLN A 27 -1.09 1.00 9.97
N PRO A 28 -0.06 1.84 10.15
CA PRO A 28 0.17 3.00 9.30
C PRO A 28 0.77 2.59 7.94
N ILE A 29 0.20 1.58 7.28
CA ILE A 29 0.61 1.09 5.96
C ILE A 29 -0.28 1.73 4.91
N LEU A 30 0.33 2.42 3.95
CA LEU A 30 -0.30 2.84 2.71
C LEU A 30 -0.01 1.81 1.62
N VAL A 31 -0.99 1.54 0.79
CA VAL A 31 -0.92 0.58 -0.31
C VAL A 31 -1.38 1.29 -1.58
N ARG A 32 -0.56 1.21 -2.63
CA ARG A 32 -0.95 1.61 -3.99
C ARG A 32 -0.57 0.52 -4.97
N GLN A 33 -1.37 0.33 -6.02
CA GLN A 33 -0.94 -0.49 -7.13
C GLN A 33 -0.07 0.33 -8.09
N LYS A 34 1.08 -0.23 -8.45
CA LYS A 34 1.96 0.27 -9.51
C LYS A 34 2.30 -0.90 -10.42
N GLU A 35 1.85 -0.82 -11.67
CA GLU A 35 1.96 -1.92 -12.63
C GLU A 35 1.33 -3.21 -12.04
N ASP A 36 2.07 -4.32 -12.03
CA ASP A 36 1.62 -5.62 -11.51
C ASP A 36 1.97 -5.83 -10.01
N LYS A 37 2.40 -4.78 -9.31
CA LYS A 37 2.82 -4.86 -7.90
C LYS A 37 2.05 -3.90 -7.00
N LEU A 38 1.89 -4.32 -5.76
CA LEU A 38 1.35 -3.53 -4.67
C LEU A 38 2.50 -2.94 -3.87
N LEU A 39 2.67 -1.64 -3.95
CA LEU A 39 3.63 -0.90 -3.12
C LEU A 39 3.00 -0.66 -1.77
N THR A 40 3.60 -1.24 -0.74
CA THR A 40 3.25 -1.08 0.66
C THR A 40 4.27 -0.16 1.32
N VAL A 41 3.79 0.91 1.94
CA VAL A 41 4.57 2.01 2.49
C VAL A 41 4.25 2.13 3.97
N HIS A 42 5.17 1.70 4.82
CA HIS A 42 5.14 1.89 6.26
C HIS A 42 6.22 2.92 6.67
N PRO A 43 6.05 3.72 7.74
CA PRO A 43 7.04 4.71 8.16
C PRO A 43 8.47 4.22 8.33
N ASN A 44 8.65 2.92 8.59
CA ASN A 44 9.95 2.28 8.86
C ASN A 44 10.42 1.35 7.73
N TRP A 45 9.57 0.98 6.77
CA TRP A 45 9.91 0.02 5.73
C TRP A 45 8.95 0.13 4.55
N HIS A 46 9.43 -0.12 3.34
CA HIS A 46 8.59 -0.22 2.15
C HIS A 46 8.80 -1.57 1.48
N ALA A 47 7.74 -2.16 0.94
CA ALA A 47 7.81 -3.42 0.22
C ALA A 47 6.92 -3.40 -1.04
N ALA A 48 7.43 -4.01 -2.11
CA ALA A 48 6.66 -4.27 -3.32
C ALA A 48 6.22 -5.74 -3.29
N LEU A 49 4.92 -5.96 -3.14
CA LEU A 49 4.32 -7.28 -3.01
C LEU A 49 3.52 -7.61 -4.26
N SER A 50 3.54 -8.87 -4.69
CA SER A 50 2.51 -9.38 -5.61
C SER A 50 1.17 -9.50 -4.90
N VAL A 51 0.08 -9.56 -5.66
CA VAL A 51 -1.27 -9.75 -5.09
C VAL A 51 -1.37 -11.02 -4.22
N PRO A 52 -0.80 -12.18 -4.60
CA PRO A 52 -0.79 -13.37 -3.74
C PRO A 52 -0.03 -13.17 -2.43
N GLU A 53 1.14 -12.51 -2.46
CA GLU A 53 1.92 -12.22 -1.25
C GLU A 53 1.15 -11.27 -0.31
N PHE A 54 0.52 -10.24 -0.88
CA PHE A 54 -0.31 -9.30 -0.12
C PHE A 54 -1.48 -10.01 0.57
N ARG A 55 -2.18 -10.89 -0.14
CA ARG A 55 -3.27 -11.71 0.43
C ARG A 55 -2.78 -12.63 1.56
N ALA A 56 -1.59 -13.21 1.40
CA ALA A 56 -1.02 -14.10 2.41
C ALA A 56 -0.58 -13.34 3.67
N LEU A 57 -0.05 -12.13 3.51
CA LEU A 57 0.43 -11.30 4.62
C LEU A 57 -0.69 -10.56 5.35
N PHE A 58 -1.75 -10.17 4.63
CA PHE A 58 -2.83 -9.35 5.17
C PHE A 58 -4.23 -9.95 4.94
N PRO A 59 -4.47 -11.23 5.31
CA PRO A 59 -5.73 -11.91 5.00
C PRO A 59 -6.93 -11.36 5.78
N THR A 60 -6.71 -10.88 7.01
CA THR A 60 -7.77 -10.42 7.93
C THR A 60 -7.68 -8.92 8.25
N MET A 61 -6.86 -8.18 7.48
CA MET A 61 -6.67 -6.74 7.71
C MET A 61 -7.75 -5.94 6.99
N HIS A 62 -8.02 -4.76 7.53
CA HIS A 62 -9.00 -3.84 6.98
C HIS A 62 -8.32 -2.62 6.38
N PHE A 63 -8.98 -2.05 5.38
CA PHE A 63 -8.44 -0.96 4.60
C PHE A 63 -9.47 0.14 4.45
N ARG A 64 -9.01 1.36 4.21
CA ARG A 64 -9.85 2.49 3.81
C ARG A 64 -9.25 3.13 2.58
N VAL A 65 -10.08 3.50 1.62
CA VAL A 65 -9.61 4.31 0.48
C VAL A 65 -9.28 5.70 0.99
N VAL A 66 -8.12 6.21 0.59
CA VAL A 66 -7.68 7.58 0.90
C VAL A 66 -7.47 8.33 -0.41
N ALA A 67 -7.84 9.61 -0.41
CA ALA A 67 -7.54 10.48 -1.54
C ALA A 67 -6.01 10.53 -1.74
N ARG A 68 -5.56 10.53 -3.01
CA ARG A 68 -4.15 10.44 -3.43
C ARG A 68 -3.19 11.46 -2.80
N GLU A 69 -3.66 12.49 -2.11
CA GLU A 69 -2.84 13.59 -1.59
C GLU A 69 -2.02 13.30 -0.32
N ASP A 70 -2.26 12.21 0.41
CA ASP A 70 -1.91 12.19 1.85
C ASP A 70 -0.84 11.17 2.32
N GLY A 71 0.22 10.90 1.55
CA GLY A 71 1.41 10.32 2.23
C GLY A 71 2.36 9.40 1.49
N ILE A 72 2.39 9.40 0.16
CA ILE A 72 3.52 8.79 -0.55
C ILE A 72 4.49 9.92 -0.87
N ASP A 73 5.31 10.26 0.12
CA ASP A 73 6.45 11.15 -0.05
C ASP A 73 7.50 10.41 -0.90
N GLU A 74 7.37 10.53 -2.23
CA GLU A 74 8.22 9.88 -3.22
C GLU A 74 9.72 10.21 -3.01
N ALA A 75 10.03 11.27 -2.25
CA ALA A 75 11.39 11.62 -1.87
C ALA A 75 12.06 10.56 -0.96
N LYS A 76 11.31 9.83 -0.14
CA LYS A 76 11.88 8.77 0.74
C LYS A 76 12.11 7.44 0.03
N ASP A 77 11.41 7.19 -1.08
CA ASP A 77 11.59 5.95 -1.86
C ASP A 77 12.94 5.91 -2.59
N ALA A 78 13.47 7.06 -3.03
CA ALA A 78 14.75 7.14 -3.74
C ALA A 78 15.93 6.60 -2.91
N ASP A 79 15.97 6.91 -1.61
CA ASP A 79 17.06 6.51 -0.72
C ASP A 79 17.08 5.00 -0.43
N TYR A 80 15.91 4.36 -0.33
CA TYR A 80 15.83 2.92 -0.07
C TYR A 80 16.14 2.07 -1.32
N TYR A 81 15.66 2.48 -2.49
CA TYR A 81 16.06 1.82 -3.75
C TYR A 81 17.55 2.02 -4.05
N ALA A 82 18.12 3.18 -3.71
CA ALA A 82 19.56 3.42 -3.82
C ALA A 82 20.39 2.53 -2.86
N TRP A 83 19.91 2.28 -1.64
CA TRP A 83 20.57 1.35 -0.71
C TRP A 83 20.48 -0.10 -1.18
N ARG A 84 19.32 -0.55 -1.67
CA ARG A 84 19.14 -1.93 -2.17
C ARG A 84 19.97 -2.23 -3.44
N SER A 85 20.14 -1.25 -4.31
CA SER A 85 21.03 -1.34 -5.49
C SER A 85 22.51 -1.47 -5.12
N LYS A 86 22.90 -1.17 -3.88
CA LYS A 86 24.30 -1.17 -3.44
C LYS A 86 24.71 -2.49 -2.78
N TYR A 87 23.75 -3.35 -2.44
CA TYR A 87 23.98 -4.61 -1.70
C TYR A 87 23.37 -5.86 -2.37
N LEU A 88 22.97 -5.75 -3.64
CA LEU A 88 22.69 -6.85 -4.57
C LEU A 88 23.63 -6.73 -5.77
#